data_AF-A0A519EI87-F1
#
_entry.id   AF-A0A519EI87-F1
#
_cell.length_a   1.000
_cell.length_b   1.000
_cell.length_c   1.000
_cell.angle_alpha   90.00
_cell.angle_beta   90.00
_cell.angle_gamma   90.00
#
_symmetry.space_group_name_H-M   'P 1'
#
loop_
_entity.id
_entity.type
_entity.pdbx_description
1 polymer ?
#
loop_
_entity_poly.entity_id
_entity_poly.type
_entity_poly.pdbx_seq_one_letter_code
_entity_poly.pdbx_strand_id
1 'polypeptide(L)'
;MNAPIALTALLTQAAEPARLREIPYNYTSFSDREIAIRLLGERGWTLLQSLRDERRTGRSARMLYEVLGDIWVVQRNPYLVDDLLDNPRRRGQLVDALNHRLAEVGKRRTPDVDAQRDLLVGELTALVAQAIAGFDTMFDDVAALRRKATRAFRRLTAKDNIKFDGLSRVSHVTDATDWRVEYPFVVLCPDTEAEMAGLVKGCIELGLTIIPRGGGTGYTGGAIPLTWNSAVINTEKLEAMTEVELMALPGLDEPVPTIWTEAGVVTQRVADAAERAGYVFAVDPTSAEASCVGGNVAMNAGGKKAVLWGTALDNLASWRMVTPQAEWL
;
A
#
# COMPACT_ATOMS: atom_id res chain seq x y z
N MET A 1 19.04 38.19 7.60
CA MET A 1 17.87 38.97 7.13
C MET A 1 16.64 38.11 7.33
N ASN A 2 15.83 38.46 8.31
CA ASN A 2 14.58 37.78 8.64
C ASN A 2 13.56 38.07 7.52
N ALA A 3 12.88 37.04 7.00
CA ALA A 3 11.73 37.18 6.12
C ALA A 3 10.44 37.13 6.95
N PRO A 4 9.73 38.25 7.19
CA PRO A 4 8.52 38.26 7.99
C PRO A 4 7.26 38.18 7.11
N ILE A 5 7.23 37.25 6.15
CA ILE A 5 6.08 37.10 5.23
C ILE A 5 5.26 35.83 5.54
N ALA A 6 5.84 34.82 6.19
CA ALA A 6 5.17 33.54 6.41
C ALA A 6 4.11 33.54 7.52
N LEU A 7 4.28 34.34 8.59
CA LEU A 7 3.42 34.22 9.77
C LEU A 7 2.01 34.80 9.54
N THR A 8 1.90 35.92 8.82
CA THR A 8 0.61 36.56 8.54
C THR A 8 -0.24 35.75 7.57
N ALA A 9 0.38 35.04 6.62
CA ALA A 9 -0.30 34.10 5.72
C ALA A 9 -0.79 32.84 6.44
N LEU A 10 -0.03 32.33 7.43
CA LEU A 10 -0.46 31.22 8.28
C LEU A 10 -1.59 31.60 9.24
N LEU A 11 -1.63 32.86 9.70
CA LEU A 11 -2.67 33.36 10.61
C LEU A 11 -3.97 33.81 9.91
N THR A 12 -3.94 34.04 8.59
CA THR A 12 -5.14 34.39 7.79
C THR A 12 -5.84 33.20 7.16
N GLN A 13 -5.27 31.99 7.28
CA GLN A 13 -5.99 30.77 7.02
C GLN A 13 -6.98 30.57 8.17
N ALA A 14 -8.15 31.20 8.04
CA ALA A 14 -9.31 30.91 8.88
C ALA A 14 -9.37 29.38 9.03
N ALA A 15 -9.36 28.89 10.28
CA ALA A 15 -9.48 27.47 10.54
C ALA A 15 -10.64 26.94 9.71
N GLU A 16 -10.36 26.12 8.69
CA GLU A 16 -11.42 25.46 7.93
C GLU A 16 -12.30 24.80 8.99
N PRO A 17 -13.64 25.02 8.97
CA PRO A 17 -14.51 24.34 9.90
C PRO A 17 -14.21 22.84 9.76
N ALA A 18 -13.96 22.17 10.89
CA ALA A 18 -13.61 20.75 10.90
C ALA A 18 -14.56 20.01 9.95
N ARG A 19 -14.04 19.54 8.80
CA ARG A 19 -14.86 18.91 7.77
C ARG A 19 -15.50 17.68 8.41
N LEU A 20 -16.78 17.80 8.76
CA LEU A 20 -17.59 16.65 9.14
C LEU A 20 -17.56 15.70 7.94
N ARG A 21 -16.89 14.55 8.10
CA ARG A 21 -16.90 13.50 7.08
C ARG A 21 -18.33 13.00 6.94
N GLU A 22 -18.88 13.03 5.73
CA GLU A 22 -20.21 12.55 5.40
C GLU A 22 -20.21 11.04 5.20
N ILE A 23 -19.11 10.49 4.68
CA ILE A 23 -18.89 9.05 4.58
C ILE A 23 -18.49 8.51 5.96
N PRO A 24 -19.31 7.66 6.58
CA PRO A 24 -18.98 7.06 7.87
C PRO A 24 -17.71 6.19 7.78
N TYR A 25 -17.01 6.05 8.92
CA TYR A 25 -15.86 5.16 9.06
C TYR A 25 -14.69 5.40 8.10
N ASN A 26 -14.65 6.57 7.46
CA ASN A 26 -13.47 6.98 6.73
C ASN A 26 -12.35 7.30 7.74
N TYR A 27 -11.48 6.33 7.99
CA TYR A 27 -10.25 6.46 8.80
C TYR A 27 -8.99 6.50 7.93
N THR A 28 -9.16 6.72 6.62
CA THR A 28 -8.06 6.72 5.65
C THR A 28 -7.58 8.14 5.36
N SER A 29 -6.45 8.23 4.67
CA SER A 29 -5.91 9.48 4.12
C SER A 29 -6.77 10.08 3.00
N PHE A 30 -7.78 9.35 2.51
CA PHE A 30 -8.68 9.82 1.46
C PHE A 30 -9.79 10.72 2.01
N SER A 31 -10.11 11.77 1.27
CA SER A 31 -11.31 12.59 1.42
C SER A 31 -12.56 11.87 0.92
N ASP A 32 -13.73 12.35 1.34
CA ASP A 32 -15.01 11.79 0.87
C ASP A 32 -15.18 11.94 -0.64
N ARG A 33 -14.60 12.98 -1.25
CA ARG A 33 -14.52 13.14 -2.71
C ARG A 33 -13.78 11.97 -3.35
N GLU A 34 -12.59 11.65 -2.84
CA GLU A 34 -11.75 10.59 -3.41
C GLU A 34 -12.41 9.21 -3.26
N ILE A 35 -13.06 8.95 -2.12
CA ILE A 35 -13.81 7.71 -1.91
C ILE A 35 -14.99 7.63 -2.88
N ALA A 36 -15.79 8.70 -2.99
CA ALA A 36 -16.93 8.72 -3.90
C ALA A 36 -16.49 8.52 -5.36
N ILE A 37 -15.38 9.11 -5.78
CA ILE A 37 -14.83 8.93 -7.13
C ILE A 37 -14.33 7.50 -7.35
N ARG A 38 -13.67 6.90 -6.35
CA ARG A 38 -13.21 5.51 -6.44
C ARG A 38 -14.38 4.52 -6.55
N LEU A 39 -15.48 4.79 -5.85
CA LEU A 39 -16.64 3.89 -5.84
C LEU A 39 -17.61 4.14 -7.01
N LEU A 40 -17.81 5.40 -7.41
CA LEU A 40 -18.88 5.82 -8.34
C LEU A 40 -18.38 6.58 -9.57
N GLY A 41 -17.08 6.87 -9.67
CA GLY A 41 -16.49 7.70 -10.71
C GLY A 41 -16.74 9.20 -10.53
N GLU A 42 -16.09 10.01 -11.38
CA GLU A 42 -16.26 11.48 -11.39
C GLU A 42 -17.72 11.90 -11.57
N ARG A 43 -18.48 11.18 -12.42
CA ARG A 43 -19.91 11.43 -12.62
C ARG A 43 -20.73 11.23 -11.35
N GLY A 44 -20.46 10.15 -10.60
CA GLY A 44 -21.14 9.89 -9.32
C GLY A 44 -20.89 11.00 -8.30
N TRP A 45 -19.65 11.52 -8.24
CA TRP A 45 -19.33 12.67 -7.41
C TRP A 45 -20.05 13.95 -7.84
N THR A 46 -20.08 14.26 -9.14
CA THR A 46 -20.85 15.40 -9.66
C THR A 46 -22.32 15.30 -9.28
N LEU A 47 -22.94 14.12 -9.43
CA LEU A 47 -24.34 13.89 -9.05
C LEU A 47 -24.58 14.10 -7.56
N LEU A 48 -23.69 13.59 -6.70
CA LEU A 48 -23.76 13.81 -5.25
C LEU A 48 -23.70 15.30 -4.90
N GLN A 49 -22.81 16.06 -5.53
CA GLN A 49 -22.71 17.51 -5.31
C GLN A 49 -23.97 18.25 -5.77
N SER A 50 -24.45 17.98 -6.99
CA SER A 50 -25.65 18.63 -7.51
C SER A 50 -26.87 18.40 -6.63
N LEU A 51 -27.06 17.15 -6.16
CA LEU A 51 -28.18 16.80 -5.28
C LEU A 51 -28.03 17.36 -3.85
N ARG A 52 -26.82 17.69 -3.41
CA ARG A 52 -26.54 18.27 -2.10
C ARG A 52 -26.89 19.75 -2.02
N ASP A 53 -26.59 20.50 -3.08
CA ASP A 53 -26.83 21.95 -3.13
C ASP A 53 -28.34 22.27 -3.15
N GLU A 54 -29.14 21.31 -3.61
CA GLU A 54 -30.60 21.30 -3.51
C GLU A 54 -31.04 20.89 -2.10
N ARG A 55 -31.14 21.86 -1.17
CA ARG A 55 -31.42 21.75 0.29
C ARG A 55 -32.68 20.97 0.76
N ARG A 56 -33.25 20.05 -0.02
CA ARG A 56 -34.49 19.31 0.27
C ARG A 56 -34.31 17.87 0.79
N THR A 57 -33.13 17.22 0.69
CA THR A 57 -32.98 15.79 1.10
C THR A 57 -31.72 15.44 1.87
N GLY A 58 -31.69 15.74 3.17
CA GLY A 58 -30.64 15.21 4.07
C GLY A 58 -30.71 13.69 4.27
N ARG A 59 -31.93 13.11 4.31
CA ARG A 59 -32.09 11.68 4.68
C ARG A 59 -31.66 10.70 3.58
N SER A 60 -32.00 10.96 2.32
CA SER A 60 -31.61 10.08 1.21
C SER A 60 -30.11 10.17 0.91
N ALA A 61 -29.54 11.39 0.94
CA ALA A 61 -28.10 11.59 0.80
C ALA A 61 -27.31 10.84 1.90
N ARG A 62 -27.76 10.96 3.17
CA ARG A 62 -27.16 10.22 4.28
C ARG A 62 -27.20 8.70 4.07
N MET A 63 -28.31 8.15 3.61
CA MET A 63 -28.41 6.70 3.33
C MET A 63 -27.45 6.25 2.22
N LEU A 64 -27.23 7.08 1.19
CA LEU A 64 -26.24 6.79 0.16
C LEU A 64 -24.81 6.84 0.72
N TYR A 65 -24.47 7.86 1.51
CA TYR A 65 -23.15 7.92 2.16
C TYR A 65 -22.92 6.76 3.15
N GLU A 66 -23.96 6.28 3.84
CA GLU A 66 -23.90 5.08 4.67
C GLU A 66 -23.60 3.82 3.84
N VAL A 67 -24.20 3.67 2.65
CA VAL A 67 -23.88 2.57 1.73
C VAL A 67 -22.42 2.65 1.25
N LEU A 68 -21.96 3.83 0.85
CA LEU A 68 -20.57 4.04 0.44
C LEU A 68 -19.58 3.78 1.59
N GLY A 69 -19.92 4.22 2.80
CA GLY A 69 -19.12 4.00 4.00
C GLY A 69 -19.00 2.53 4.36
N ASP A 70 -20.09 1.76 4.28
CA ASP A 70 -20.07 0.32 4.55
C ASP A 70 -19.24 -0.45 3.51
N ILE A 71 -19.34 -0.09 2.22
CA ILE A 71 -18.46 -0.67 1.18
C ILE A 71 -16.99 -0.32 1.49
N TRP A 72 -16.72 0.95 1.76
CA TRP A 72 -15.38 1.46 1.98
C TRP A 72 -14.71 0.82 3.20
N VAL A 73 -15.39 0.79 4.35
CA VAL A 73 -14.82 0.25 5.59
C VAL A 73 -14.45 -1.22 5.45
N VAL A 74 -15.25 -2.00 4.71
CA VAL A 74 -14.95 -3.41 4.45
C VAL A 74 -13.78 -3.54 3.49
N GLN A 75 -13.80 -2.86 2.34
CA GLN A 75 -12.70 -2.91 1.38
C GLN A 75 -11.35 -2.48 1.98
N ARG A 76 -11.39 -1.57 2.96
CA ARG A 76 -10.22 -1.02 3.66
C ARG A 76 -9.82 -1.78 4.92
N ASN A 77 -10.43 -2.93 5.20
CA ASN A 77 -10.10 -3.72 6.37
C ASN A 77 -9.89 -5.19 5.96
N PRO A 78 -8.64 -5.66 5.86
CA PRO A 78 -8.38 -7.02 5.42
C PRO A 78 -8.95 -8.08 6.37
N TYR A 79 -9.15 -7.78 7.66
CA TYR A 79 -9.81 -8.69 8.59
C TYR A 79 -11.31 -8.87 8.27
N LEU A 80 -11.99 -7.79 7.87
CA LEU A 80 -13.39 -7.88 7.42
C LEU A 80 -13.50 -8.58 6.08
N VAL A 81 -12.55 -8.32 5.16
CA VAL A 81 -12.50 -9.05 3.89
C VAL A 81 -12.32 -10.54 4.13
N ASP A 82 -11.38 -10.94 5.01
CA ASP A 82 -11.14 -12.33 5.35
C ASP A 82 -12.36 -12.99 6.02
N ASP A 83 -13.00 -12.34 7.00
CA ASP A 83 -14.23 -12.87 7.64
C ASP A 83 -15.34 -13.12 6.61
N LEU A 84 -15.54 -12.20 5.67
CA LEU A 84 -16.60 -12.29 4.66
C LEU A 84 -16.28 -13.28 3.53
N LEU A 85 -14.99 -13.51 3.23
CA LEU A 85 -14.55 -14.59 2.35
C LEU A 85 -14.84 -15.96 2.97
N ASP A 86 -14.59 -16.10 4.27
CA ASP A 86 -14.79 -17.35 5.00
C ASP A 86 -16.26 -17.60 5.35
N ASN A 87 -17.09 -16.55 5.39
CA ASN A 87 -18.51 -16.62 5.75
C ASN A 87 -19.44 -16.06 4.66
N PRO A 88 -19.72 -16.81 3.57
CA PRO A 88 -20.58 -16.35 2.47
C PRO A 88 -21.98 -15.90 2.90
N ARG A 89 -22.53 -16.49 3.97
CA ARG A 89 -23.83 -16.07 4.53
C ARG A 89 -23.78 -14.65 5.10
N ARG A 90 -22.71 -14.27 5.80
CA ARG A 90 -22.53 -12.91 6.35
C ARG A 90 -22.33 -11.91 5.22
N ARG A 91 -21.55 -12.26 4.20
CA ARG A 91 -21.42 -11.49 2.96
C ARG A 91 -22.79 -11.24 2.31
N GLY A 92 -23.60 -12.28 2.11
CA GLY A 92 -24.95 -12.14 1.58
C GLY A 92 -25.84 -11.19 2.41
N GLN A 93 -25.84 -11.34 3.73
CA GLN A 93 -26.60 -10.45 4.63
C GLN A 93 -26.16 -8.98 4.53
N LEU A 94 -24.86 -8.72 4.40
CA LEU A 94 -24.33 -7.37 4.18
C LEU A 94 -24.81 -6.80 2.85
N VAL A 95 -24.66 -7.56 1.76
CA VAL A 95 -25.08 -7.14 0.41
C VAL A 95 -26.60 -6.90 0.35
N ASP A 96 -27.40 -7.75 0.97
CA ASP A 96 -28.86 -7.58 1.08
C ASP A 96 -29.20 -6.29 1.85
N ALA A 97 -28.49 -5.99 2.94
CA ALA A 97 -28.69 -4.77 3.70
C ALA A 97 -28.34 -3.50 2.88
N LEU A 98 -27.25 -3.53 2.10
CA LEU A 98 -26.88 -2.43 1.20
C LEU A 98 -27.95 -2.21 0.12
N ASN A 99 -28.40 -3.29 -0.53
CA ASN A 99 -29.45 -3.24 -1.54
C ASN A 99 -30.78 -2.75 -0.96
N HIS A 100 -31.14 -3.16 0.26
CA HIS A 100 -32.33 -2.68 0.95
C HIS A 100 -32.29 -1.16 1.18
N ARG A 101 -31.16 -0.64 1.69
CA ARG A 101 -31.01 0.82 1.88
C ARG A 101 -31.08 1.58 0.56
N LEU A 102 -30.48 1.04 -0.51
CA LEU A 102 -30.58 1.63 -1.84
C LEU A 102 -32.03 1.65 -2.35
N ALA A 103 -32.79 0.57 -2.13
CA ALA A 103 -34.20 0.50 -2.51
C ALA A 103 -35.05 1.53 -1.74
N GLU A 104 -34.77 1.78 -0.46
CA GLU A 104 -35.44 2.83 0.33
C GLU A 104 -35.16 4.25 -0.19
N VAL A 105 -33.97 4.49 -0.77
CA VAL A 105 -33.68 5.75 -1.49
C VAL A 105 -34.53 5.83 -2.76
N GLY A 106 -34.63 4.73 -3.51
CA GLY A 106 -35.47 4.63 -4.71
C GLY A 106 -36.95 4.90 -4.46
N LYS A 107 -37.52 4.45 -3.33
CA LYS A 107 -38.93 4.70 -2.96
C LYS A 107 -39.26 6.17 -2.70
N ARG A 108 -38.25 7.01 -2.47
CA ARG A 108 -38.40 8.45 -2.19
C ARG A 108 -38.28 9.33 -3.43
N ARG A 109 -38.18 8.70 -4.59
CA ARG A 109 -38.24 9.35 -5.90
C ARG A 109 -39.64 9.95 -6.13
N THR A 110 -39.67 11.16 -6.68
CA THR A 110 -40.91 11.94 -6.88
C THR A 110 -40.93 12.52 -8.31
N PRO A 111 -41.09 11.66 -9.33
CA PRO A 111 -41.02 12.09 -10.74
C PRO A 111 -42.08 13.14 -11.09
N ASP A 112 -43.25 13.08 -10.47
CA ASP A 112 -44.35 14.03 -10.70
C ASP A 112 -44.12 15.41 -10.07
N VAL A 113 -43.17 15.51 -9.13
CA VAL A 113 -42.86 16.77 -8.41
C VAL A 113 -41.66 17.47 -9.02
N ASP A 114 -40.63 16.71 -9.39
CA ASP A 114 -39.38 17.22 -9.94
C ASP A 114 -38.72 16.16 -10.83
N ALA A 115 -39.12 16.14 -12.09
CA ALA A 115 -38.67 15.15 -13.07
C ALA A 115 -37.16 15.23 -13.33
N GLN A 116 -36.58 16.43 -13.34
CA GLN A 116 -35.15 16.61 -13.57
C GLN A 116 -34.33 16.00 -12.42
N ARG A 117 -34.72 16.31 -11.19
CA ARG A 117 -34.07 15.74 -10.00
C ARG A 117 -34.26 14.24 -9.89
N ASP A 118 -35.44 13.74 -10.25
CA ASP A 118 -35.72 12.31 -10.27
C ASP A 118 -34.77 11.54 -11.21
N LEU A 119 -34.47 12.11 -12.38
CA LEU A 119 -33.49 11.55 -13.32
C LEU A 119 -32.08 11.49 -12.69
N LEU A 120 -31.63 12.55 -12.02
CA LEU A 120 -30.33 12.60 -11.36
C LEU A 120 -30.23 11.56 -10.23
N VAL A 121 -31.28 11.43 -9.41
CA VAL A 121 -31.34 10.41 -8.35
C VAL A 121 -31.37 9.00 -8.95
N GLY A 122 -32.09 8.80 -10.06
CA GLY A 122 -32.12 7.53 -10.78
C GLY A 122 -30.74 7.11 -11.28
N GLU A 123 -30.00 8.04 -11.90
CA GLU A 123 -28.63 7.81 -12.39
C GLU A 123 -27.68 7.48 -11.22
N LEU A 124 -27.72 8.26 -10.14
CA LEU A 124 -26.89 8.03 -8.96
C LEU A 124 -27.20 6.67 -8.30
N THR A 125 -28.47 6.31 -8.19
CA THR A 125 -28.90 5.02 -7.63
C THR A 125 -28.37 3.85 -8.49
N ALA A 126 -28.35 4.00 -9.82
CA ALA A 126 -27.78 3.00 -10.71
C ALA A 126 -26.25 2.86 -10.54
N LEU A 127 -25.53 3.96 -10.37
CA LEU A 127 -24.08 3.92 -10.07
C LEU A 127 -23.80 3.24 -8.73
N VAL A 128 -24.60 3.52 -7.70
CA VAL A 128 -24.45 2.88 -6.39
C VAL A 128 -24.81 1.39 -6.45
N ALA A 129 -25.82 1.00 -7.23
CA ALA A 129 -26.13 -0.41 -7.48
C ALA A 129 -24.95 -1.15 -8.14
N GLN A 130 -24.29 -0.52 -9.11
CA GLN A 130 -23.08 -1.06 -9.74
C GLN A 130 -21.94 -1.18 -8.72
N ALA A 131 -21.75 -0.20 -7.83
CA ALA A 131 -20.75 -0.26 -6.77
C ALA A 131 -21.02 -1.40 -5.78
N ILE A 132 -22.27 -1.65 -5.40
CA ILE A 132 -22.65 -2.80 -4.54
C ILE A 132 -22.37 -4.13 -5.26
N ALA A 133 -22.73 -4.25 -6.54
CA ALA A 133 -22.47 -5.46 -7.32
C ALA A 133 -20.97 -5.71 -7.52
N GLY A 134 -20.18 -4.67 -7.77
CA GLY A 134 -18.72 -4.74 -7.84
C GLY A 134 -18.09 -5.12 -6.51
N PHE A 135 -18.58 -4.55 -5.40
CA PHE A 135 -18.17 -4.92 -4.04
C PHE A 135 -18.42 -6.40 -3.75
N ASP A 136 -19.58 -6.93 -4.15
CA ASP A 136 -19.88 -8.35 -4.00
C ASP A 136 -18.94 -9.21 -4.86
N THR A 137 -18.83 -8.90 -6.15
CA THR A 137 -17.97 -9.64 -7.11
C THR A 137 -16.50 -9.69 -6.68
N MET A 138 -15.99 -8.61 -6.06
CA MET A 138 -14.61 -8.52 -5.56
C MET A 138 -14.21 -9.72 -4.70
N PHE A 139 -15.11 -10.24 -3.86
CA PHE A 139 -14.81 -11.38 -3.00
C PHE A 139 -14.56 -12.66 -3.81
N ASP A 140 -15.31 -12.88 -4.89
CA ASP A 140 -15.14 -14.04 -5.75
C ASP A 140 -13.84 -13.95 -6.55
N ASP A 141 -13.51 -12.73 -7.03
CA ASP A 141 -12.24 -12.43 -7.71
C ASP A 141 -11.04 -12.65 -6.79
N VAL A 142 -11.09 -12.13 -5.57
CA VAL A 142 -10.04 -12.32 -4.55
C VAL A 142 -9.89 -13.79 -4.20
N ALA A 143 -11.00 -14.52 -3.99
CA ALA A 143 -10.95 -15.95 -3.71
C ALA A 143 -10.33 -16.76 -4.87
N ALA A 144 -10.71 -16.43 -6.12
CA ALA A 144 -10.15 -17.05 -7.31
C ALA A 144 -8.66 -16.77 -7.46
N LEU A 145 -8.24 -15.53 -7.24
CA LEU A 145 -6.83 -15.13 -7.30
C LEU A 145 -6.03 -15.79 -6.19
N ARG A 146 -6.54 -15.88 -4.94
CA ARG A 146 -5.90 -16.60 -3.82
C ARG A 146 -5.63 -18.06 -4.17
N ARG A 147 -6.59 -18.75 -4.82
CA ARG A 147 -6.39 -20.14 -5.28
C ARG A 147 -5.29 -20.26 -6.32
N LYS A 148 -5.25 -19.35 -7.31
CA LYS A 148 -4.20 -19.31 -8.35
C LYS A 148 -2.83 -19.03 -7.74
N ALA A 149 -2.74 -17.99 -6.92
CA ALA A 149 -1.52 -17.57 -6.23
C ALA A 149 -0.97 -18.67 -5.31
N THR A 150 -1.83 -19.29 -4.51
CA THR A 150 -1.44 -20.40 -3.63
C THR A 150 -0.84 -21.56 -4.44
N ARG A 151 -1.43 -21.89 -5.60
CA ARG A 151 -0.91 -22.97 -6.46
C ARG A 151 0.44 -22.61 -7.08
N ALA A 152 0.63 -21.36 -7.49
CA ALA A 152 1.87 -20.88 -8.07
C ALA A 152 2.99 -20.84 -7.03
N PHE A 153 2.78 -20.13 -5.91
CA PHE A 153 3.83 -19.85 -4.93
C PHE A 153 4.19 -21.04 -4.03
N ARG A 154 3.29 -21.98 -3.76
CA ARG A 154 3.61 -23.17 -2.93
C ARG A 154 4.66 -24.10 -3.53
N ARG A 155 4.96 -23.95 -4.82
CA ARG A 155 6.04 -24.69 -5.51
C ARG A 155 7.38 -23.97 -5.42
N LEU A 156 7.36 -22.71 -5.00
CA LEU A 156 8.49 -21.79 -5.04
C LEU A 156 9.00 -21.46 -3.64
N THR A 157 8.11 -21.42 -2.65
CA THR A 157 8.42 -21.09 -1.26
C THR A 157 7.57 -21.90 -0.29
N ALA A 158 7.92 -21.89 0.99
CA ALA A 158 7.14 -22.53 2.04
C ALA A 158 5.73 -21.90 2.16
N LYS A 159 4.74 -22.70 2.56
CA LYS A 159 3.35 -22.24 2.70
C LYS A 159 3.26 -21.00 3.62
N ASP A 160 4.02 -21.00 4.70
CA ASP A 160 3.97 -19.93 5.71
C ASP A 160 4.63 -18.64 5.24
N ASN A 161 5.31 -18.64 4.09
CA ASN A 161 5.85 -17.45 3.44
C ASN A 161 4.86 -16.77 2.51
N ILE A 162 3.67 -17.34 2.32
CA ILE A 162 2.60 -16.80 1.46
C ILE A 162 1.51 -16.23 2.37
N LYS A 163 1.59 -14.94 2.67
CA LYS A 163 0.76 -14.29 3.67
C LYS A 163 -0.41 -13.55 3.03
N PHE A 164 -1.61 -14.11 3.19
CA PHE A 164 -2.86 -13.45 2.84
C PHE A 164 -3.56 -12.81 4.05
N ASP A 165 -3.06 -13.07 5.26
CA ASP A 165 -3.68 -12.68 6.52
C ASP A 165 -3.67 -11.15 6.73
N GLY A 166 -4.65 -10.69 7.50
CA GLY A 166 -4.80 -9.28 7.84
C GLY A 166 -3.57 -8.66 8.51
N LEU A 167 -2.88 -9.35 9.42
CA LEU A 167 -1.74 -8.78 10.13
C LEU A 167 -0.59 -8.45 9.17
N SER A 168 -0.20 -9.42 8.34
CA SER A 168 0.86 -9.24 7.36
C SER A 168 0.51 -8.14 6.37
N ARG A 169 -0.73 -8.11 5.85
CA ARG A 169 -1.14 -7.08 4.89
C ARG A 169 -1.22 -5.68 5.51
N VAL A 170 -1.63 -5.56 6.77
CA VAL A 170 -1.68 -4.29 7.50
C VAL A 170 -0.29 -3.75 7.82
N SER A 171 0.65 -4.60 8.25
CA SER A 171 2.01 -4.15 8.55
C SER A 171 2.80 -3.74 7.29
N HIS A 172 2.34 -4.16 6.11
CA HIS A 172 3.00 -3.90 4.82
C HIS A 172 2.26 -2.87 3.95
N VAL A 173 1.25 -2.18 4.48
CA VAL A 173 0.43 -1.20 3.75
C VAL A 173 1.13 0.16 3.55
N THR A 174 2.13 0.48 4.36
CA THR A 174 2.78 1.80 4.41
C THR A 174 4.27 1.68 4.68
N ASP A 175 5.03 2.71 4.31
CA ASP A 175 6.38 3.01 4.84
C ASP A 175 6.30 4.15 5.87
N ALA A 176 7.43 4.81 6.17
CA ALA A 176 7.52 5.88 7.16
C ALA A 176 6.81 7.18 6.74
N THR A 177 6.32 7.30 5.50
CA THR A 177 5.41 8.39 5.11
C THR A 177 4.03 8.29 5.76
N ASP A 178 3.69 7.12 6.31
CA ASP A 178 2.40 6.79 6.90
C ASP A 178 1.21 6.83 5.92
N TRP A 179 1.47 6.87 4.61
CA TRP A 179 0.43 6.84 3.59
C TRP A 179 -0.14 5.43 3.43
N ARG A 180 -1.46 5.29 3.68
CA ARG A 180 -2.18 4.02 3.55
C ARG A 180 -3.07 4.05 2.32
N VAL A 181 -2.49 3.84 1.15
CA VAL A 181 -3.17 3.95 -0.15
C VAL A 181 -3.94 2.67 -0.48
N GLU A 182 -3.28 1.52 -0.65
CA GLU A 182 -3.92 0.20 -0.85
C GLU A 182 -3.28 -0.88 0.03
N TYR A 183 -4.07 -1.89 0.39
CA TYR A 183 -3.52 -3.11 0.98
C TYR A 183 -3.00 -4.03 -0.11
N PRO A 184 -1.84 -4.66 0.07
CA PRO A 184 -1.36 -5.61 -0.93
C PRO A 184 -2.28 -6.82 -0.96
N PHE A 185 -2.38 -7.48 -2.11
CA PHE A 185 -3.11 -8.73 -2.24
C PHE A 185 -2.44 -9.86 -1.44
N VAL A 186 -1.10 -9.91 -1.47
CA VAL A 186 -0.28 -10.90 -0.77
C VAL A 186 1.03 -10.28 -0.30
N VAL A 187 1.54 -10.75 0.84
CA VAL A 187 2.93 -10.52 1.26
C VAL A 187 3.69 -11.84 1.12
N LEU A 188 4.84 -11.79 0.45
CA LEU A 188 5.73 -12.93 0.25
C LEU A 188 6.99 -12.73 1.09
N CYS A 189 7.37 -13.72 1.90
CA CYS A 189 8.50 -13.64 2.81
C CYS A 189 9.48 -14.80 2.55
N PRO A 190 10.25 -14.80 1.44
CA PRO A 190 11.15 -15.92 1.10
C PRO A 190 12.14 -16.25 2.21
N ASP A 191 12.57 -17.52 2.29
CA ASP A 191 13.63 -17.95 3.22
C ASP A 191 15.03 -17.74 2.63
N THR A 192 15.14 -17.79 1.31
CA THR A 192 16.42 -17.71 0.59
C THR A 192 16.30 -16.86 -0.66
N GLU A 193 17.42 -16.26 -1.07
CA GLU A 193 17.48 -15.51 -2.33
C GLU A 193 17.17 -16.38 -3.56
N ALA A 194 17.44 -17.69 -3.52
CA ALA A 194 17.20 -18.61 -4.62
C ALA A 194 15.73 -18.70 -5.05
N GLU A 195 14.80 -18.37 -4.16
CA GLU A 195 13.36 -18.33 -4.43
C GLU A 195 12.96 -17.11 -5.27
N MET A 196 13.78 -16.06 -5.30
CA MET A 196 13.38 -14.73 -5.75
C MET A 196 12.98 -14.68 -7.22
N ALA A 197 13.77 -15.30 -8.11
CA ALA A 197 13.45 -15.38 -9.54
C ALA A 197 12.09 -16.07 -9.77
N GLY A 198 11.86 -17.18 -9.06
CA GLY A 198 10.58 -17.90 -9.12
C GLY A 198 9.40 -17.06 -8.65
N LEU A 199 9.56 -16.38 -7.50
CA LEU A 199 8.51 -15.53 -6.94
C LEU A 199 8.19 -14.34 -7.85
N VAL A 200 9.21 -13.66 -8.40
CA VAL A 200 9.02 -12.57 -9.37
C VAL A 200 8.27 -13.07 -10.60
N LYS A 201 8.68 -14.20 -11.17
CA LYS A 201 7.97 -14.82 -12.30
C LYS A 201 6.50 -15.10 -11.98
N GLY A 202 6.24 -15.74 -10.85
CA GLY A 202 4.88 -16.07 -10.41
C GLY A 202 4.01 -14.84 -10.22
N CYS A 203 4.56 -13.75 -9.68
CA CYS A 203 3.85 -12.48 -9.55
C CYS A 203 3.49 -11.88 -10.92
N ILE A 204 4.44 -11.83 -11.86
CA ILE A 204 4.21 -11.30 -13.21
C ILE A 204 3.16 -12.14 -13.97
N GLU A 205 3.24 -13.46 -13.92
CA GLU A 205 2.27 -14.37 -14.55
C GLU A 205 0.85 -14.22 -13.98
N LEU A 206 0.72 -13.81 -12.71
CA LEU A 206 -0.56 -13.51 -12.06
C LEU A 206 -1.03 -12.06 -12.28
N GLY A 207 -0.25 -11.23 -12.97
CA GLY A 207 -0.55 -9.82 -13.19
C GLY A 207 -0.42 -8.94 -11.94
N LEU A 208 0.37 -9.38 -10.95
CA LEU A 208 0.59 -8.63 -9.71
C LEU A 208 1.66 -7.56 -9.91
N THR A 209 1.39 -6.34 -9.43
CA THR A 209 2.43 -5.33 -9.25
C THR A 209 3.35 -5.75 -8.11
N ILE A 210 4.67 -5.82 -8.36
CA ILE A 210 5.65 -6.26 -7.37
C ILE A 210 6.22 -5.04 -6.63
N ILE A 211 6.27 -5.12 -5.31
CA ILE A 211 6.82 -4.09 -4.43
C ILE A 211 7.88 -4.75 -3.54
N PRO A 212 9.18 -4.57 -3.82
CA PRO A 212 10.23 -5.06 -2.93
C PRO A 212 10.25 -4.22 -1.64
N ARG A 213 10.45 -4.87 -0.50
CA ARG A 213 10.43 -4.21 0.80
C ARG A 213 11.43 -4.87 1.77
N GLY A 214 12.31 -4.05 2.37
CA GLY A 214 13.03 -4.40 3.60
C GLY A 214 12.27 -3.88 4.82
N GLY A 215 12.95 -3.22 5.76
CA GLY A 215 12.34 -2.69 6.99
C GLY A 215 11.28 -1.58 6.83
N GLY A 216 10.94 -1.14 5.61
CA GLY A 216 9.84 -0.20 5.37
C GLY A 216 10.04 1.22 5.93
N THR A 217 11.28 1.66 6.12
CA THR A 217 11.64 2.95 6.74
C THR A 217 11.74 4.13 5.77
N GLY A 218 11.39 3.93 4.50
CA GLY A 218 11.48 4.97 3.46
C GLY A 218 10.49 6.12 3.65
N TYR A 219 10.86 7.32 3.19
CA TYR A 219 10.04 8.55 3.26
C TYR A 219 9.58 9.03 1.87
N THR A 220 9.60 8.16 0.87
CA THR A 220 9.28 8.50 -0.53
C THR A 220 8.06 7.77 -1.07
N GLY A 221 7.45 6.88 -0.28
CA GLY A 221 6.31 6.06 -0.70
C GLY A 221 6.69 4.84 -1.55
N GLY A 222 7.98 4.54 -1.69
CA GLY A 222 8.48 3.48 -2.59
C GLY A 222 8.07 2.06 -2.18
N ALA A 223 7.68 1.84 -0.94
CA ALA A 223 7.21 0.53 -0.44
C ALA A 223 5.68 0.49 -0.22
N ILE A 224 4.93 1.44 -0.79
CA ILE A 224 3.49 1.57 -0.58
C ILE A 224 2.71 0.98 -1.76
N PRO A 225 1.78 0.04 -1.51
CA PRO A 225 0.89 -0.43 -2.55
C PRO A 225 -0.07 0.66 -3.00
N LEU A 226 -0.06 0.96 -4.29
CA LEU A 226 -0.99 1.90 -4.92
C LEU A 226 -2.20 1.22 -5.58
N THR A 227 -2.13 -0.11 -5.72
CA THR A 227 -3.20 -0.95 -6.26
C THR A 227 -3.40 -2.17 -5.36
N TRP A 228 -4.64 -2.62 -5.22
CA TRP A 228 -4.97 -3.83 -4.47
C TRP A 228 -4.32 -5.09 -5.07
N ASN A 229 -4.15 -5.11 -6.40
CA ASN A 229 -3.60 -6.25 -7.15
C ASN A 229 -2.06 -6.23 -7.15
N SER A 230 -1.48 -6.23 -5.95
CA SER A 230 -0.03 -6.12 -5.74
C SER A 230 0.50 -7.18 -4.78
N ALA A 231 1.74 -7.58 -4.99
CA ALA A 231 2.51 -8.42 -4.09
C ALA A 231 3.64 -7.61 -3.46
N VAL A 232 3.68 -7.56 -2.13
CA VAL A 232 4.85 -7.07 -1.42
C VAL A 232 5.79 -8.25 -1.19
N ILE A 233 7.04 -8.17 -1.64
CA ILE A 233 8.06 -9.17 -1.34
C ILE A 233 8.93 -8.60 -0.22
N ASN A 234 8.77 -9.13 0.99
CA ASN A 234 9.54 -8.74 2.16
C ASN A 234 10.85 -9.55 2.21
N THR A 235 11.99 -8.85 2.14
CA THR A 235 13.33 -9.44 2.14
C THR A 235 13.99 -9.49 3.51
N GLU A 236 13.33 -9.07 4.60
CA GLU A 236 13.92 -8.98 5.96
C GLU A 236 14.43 -10.33 6.49
N LYS A 237 13.93 -11.47 5.98
CA LYS A 237 14.44 -12.81 6.32
C LYS A 237 15.78 -13.14 5.67
N LEU A 238 16.17 -12.42 4.63
CA LEU A 238 17.44 -12.61 3.93
C LEU A 238 18.53 -11.85 4.70
N GLU A 239 18.99 -12.43 5.80
CA GLU A 239 19.84 -11.77 6.79
C GLU A 239 21.26 -12.36 6.92
N ALA A 240 21.69 -13.20 5.98
CA ALA A 240 23.05 -13.71 5.98
C ALA A 240 24.06 -12.58 5.70
N MET A 241 25.19 -12.61 6.42
CA MET A 241 26.29 -11.67 6.25
C MET A 241 27.62 -12.29 6.66
N THR A 242 28.72 -11.73 6.17
CA THR A 242 30.08 -12.05 6.63
C THR A 242 30.55 -11.03 7.69
N GLU A 243 31.71 -11.30 8.29
CA GLU A 243 32.53 -10.25 8.90
C GLU A 243 33.30 -9.49 7.80
N VAL A 244 34.16 -8.54 8.19
CA VAL A 244 35.03 -7.84 7.24
C VAL A 244 36.05 -8.81 6.62
N GLU A 245 36.11 -8.81 5.29
CA GLU A 245 37.09 -9.55 4.50
C GLU A 245 37.86 -8.59 3.58
N LEU A 246 39.11 -8.92 3.25
CA LEU A 246 39.86 -8.16 2.26
C LEU A 246 39.63 -8.71 0.87
N MET A 247 39.09 -7.89 -0.02
CA MET A 247 38.77 -8.25 -1.40
C MET A 247 39.58 -7.41 -2.38
N ALA A 248 40.22 -8.07 -3.36
CA ALA A 248 40.82 -7.38 -4.49
C ALA A 248 39.73 -6.93 -5.46
N LEU A 249 39.62 -5.61 -5.70
CA LEU A 249 38.66 -5.05 -6.65
C LEU A 249 39.36 -4.56 -7.93
N PRO A 250 38.70 -4.62 -9.10
CA PRO A 250 39.27 -4.12 -10.34
C PRO A 250 39.66 -2.64 -10.25
N GLY A 251 40.89 -2.31 -10.67
CA GLY A 251 41.38 -0.93 -10.72
C GLY A 251 41.96 -0.39 -9.42
N LEU A 252 42.07 -1.21 -8.37
CA LEU A 252 42.76 -0.86 -7.13
C LEU A 252 44.03 -1.69 -6.95
N ASP A 253 45.08 -1.06 -6.40
CA ASP A 253 46.38 -1.69 -6.19
C ASP A 253 46.42 -2.57 -4.92
N GLU A 254 45.58 -2.27 -3.94
CA GLU A 254 45.51 -2.96 -2.65
C GLU A 254 44.11 -3.55 -2.40
N PRO A 255 44.00 -4.70 -1.72
CA PRO A 255 42.72 -5.23 -1.27
C PRO A 255 42.00 -4.24 -0.35
N VAL A 256 40.68 -4.15 -0.49
CA VAL A 256 39.84 -3.27 0.34
C VAL A 256 38.97 -4.08 1.30
N PRO A 257 38.66 -3.54 2.49
CA PRO A 257 37.74 -4.18 3.42
C PRO A 257 36.32 -4.16 2.88
N THR A 258 35.68 -5.33 2.78
CA THR A 258 34.30 -5.49 2.34
C THR A 258 33.52 -6.36 3.32
N ILE A 259 32.19 -6.22 3.29
CA ILE A 259 31.26 -7.09 4.01
C ILE A 259 30.24 -7.56 2.97
N TRP A 260 30.06 -8.87 2.84
CA TRP A 260 28.98 -9.41 2.03
C TRP A 260 27.70 -9.51 2.86
N THR A 261 26.57 -9.15 2.28
CA THR A 261 25.26 -9.19 2.95
C THR A 261 24.16 -9.59 1.99
N GLU A 262 23.17 -10.32 2.48
CA GLU A 262 21.85 -10.39 1.87
C GLU A 262 21.05 -9.08 2.05
N ALA A 263 20.01 -8.90 1.25
CA ALA A 263 19.27 -7.64 1.17
C ALA A 263 18.52 -7.25 2.46
N GLY A 264 18.18 -8.22 3.30
CA GLY A 264 17.43 -8.04 4.55
C GLY A 264 18.27 -7.65 5.76
N VAL A 265 19.60 -7.69 5.66
CA VAL A 265 20.49 -7.36 6.78
C VAL A 265 20.25 -5.93 7.25
N VAL A 266 19.99 -5.77 8.55
CA VAL A 266 19.82 -4.45 9.19
C VAL A 266 21.13 -3.66 9.11
N THR A 267 21.03 -2.39 8.74
CA THR A 267 22.19 -1.50 8.49
C THR A 267 23.12 -1.43 9.69
N GLN A 268 22.56 -1.34 10.91
CA GLN A 268 23.34 -1.31 12.14
C GLN A 268 24.25 -2.54 12.31
N ARG A 269 23.79 -3.73 11.93
CA ARG A 269 24.60 -4.97 12.03
C ARG A 269 25.86 -4.90 11.17
N VAL A 270 25.76 -4.27 10.00
CA VAL A 270 26.90 -4.05 9.10
C VAL A 270 27.86 -3.02 9.68
N ALA A 271 27.32 -1.94 10.27
CA ALA A 271 28.13 -0.94 10.95
C ALA A 271 28.90 -1.52 12.14
N ASP A 272 28.24 -2.35 12.96
CA ASP A 272 28.86 -2.99 14.11
C ASP A 272 29.98 -3.97 13.67
N ALA A 273 29.78 -4.70 12.58
CA ALA A 273 30.81 -5.59 12.02
C ALA A 273 32.04 -4.83 11.51
N ALA A 274 31.82 -3.71 10.83
CA ALA A 274 32.92 -2.82 10.43
C ALA A 274 33.67 -2.27 11.64
N GLU A 275 32.95 -1.80 12.66
CA GLU A 275 33.55 -1.21 13.88
C GLU A 275 34.39 -2.24 14.66
N ARG A 276 33.90 -3.48 14.81
CA ARG A 276 34.67 -4.57 15.44
C ARG A 276 36.00 -4.84 14.75
N ALA A 277 36.07 -4.63 13.44
CA ALA A 277 37.27 -4.80 12.63
C ALA A 277 38.12 -3.52 12.51
N GLY A 278 37.74 -2.43 13.20
CA GLY A 278 38.47 -1.15 13.16
C GLY A 278 38.17 -0.28 11.94
N TYR A 279 37.07 -0.55 11.22
CA TYR A 279 36.62 0.20 10.06
C TYR A 279 35.35 1.01 10.34
N VAL A 280 35.05 1.95 9.45
CA VAL A 280 33.82 2.74 9.48
C VAL A 280 32.94 2.31 8.32
N PHE A 281 31.71 1.87 8.61
CA PHE A 281 30.70 1.73 7.57
C PHE A 281 30.12 3.10 7.21
N ALA A 282 30.21 3.46 5.92
CA ALA A 282 29.90 4.79 5.41
C ALA A 282 28.39 5.09 5.40
N VAL A 283 27.55 4.09 5.12
CA VAL A 283 26.10 4.26 4.96
C VAL A 283 25.43 4.36 6.33
N ASP A 284 25.08 5.58 6.75
CA ASP A 284 24.58 5.90 8.09
C ASP A 284 23.21 6.62 8.11
N PRO A 285 22.16 6.06 7.47
CA PRO A 285 20.83 6.66 7.54
C PRO A 285 20.36 6.77 8.99
N THR A 286 19.52 7.76 9.30
CA THR A 286 18.95 7.93 10.66
C THR A 286 18.15 6.70 11.10
N SER A 287 17.68 5.88 10.16
CA SER A 287 16.96 4.64 10.40
C SER A 287 17.86 3.40 10.54
N ALA A 288 19.17 3.52 10.78
CA ALA A 288 20.11 2.40 10.69
C ALA A 288 19.72 1.14 11.50
N GLU A 289 19.02 1.32 12.63
CA GLU A 289 18.53 0.22 13.49
C GLU A 289 17.34 -0.56 12.88
N ALA A 290 16.74 -0.06 11.80
CA ALA A 290 15.56 -0.65 11.15
C ALA A 290 15.67 -0.76 9.62
N SER A 291 16.46 0.09 8.94
CA SER A 291 16.66 -0.02 7.49
C SER A 291 17.54 -1.22 7.15
N CYS A 292 17.22 -1.87 6.04
CA CYS A 292 18.01 -2.99 5.52
C CYS A 292 18.95 -2.55 4.39
N VAL A 293 20.04 -3.29 4.17
CA VAL A 293 21.04 -3.00 3.12
C VAL A 293 20.40 -2.90 1.72
N GLY A 294 19.46 -3.79 1.39
CA GLY A 294 18.77 -3.75 0.10
C GLY A 294 17.98 -2.44 -0.11
N GLY A 295 17.35 -1.93 0.96
CA GLY A 295 16.69 -0.63 0.94
C GLY A 295 17.67 0.53 0.78
N ASN A 296 18.84 0.44 1.42
CA ASN A 296 19.88 1.46 1.29
C ASN A 296 20.40 1.54 -0.15
N VAL A 297 20.63 0.40 -0.80
CA VAL A 297 21.06 0.37 -2.21
C VAL A 297 19.96 0.92 -3.11
N ALA A 298 18.70 0.48 -2.93
CA ALA A 298 17.57 0.91 -3.75
C ALA A 298 17.29 2.42 -3.66
N MET A 299 17.56 3.04 -2.52
CA MET A 299 17.33 4.47 -2.27
C MET A 299 18.59 5.33 -2.40
N ASN A 300 19.74 4.71 -2.74
CA ASN A 300 21.07 5.32 -2.62
C ASN A 300 21.25 6.07 -1.28
N ALA A 301 20.98 5.38 -0.18
CA ALA A 301 20.92 5.99 1.14
C ALA A 301 22.27 6.61 1.53
N GLY A 302 22.20 7.72 2.25
CA GLY A 302 23.32 8.36 2.89
C GLY A 302 22.90 8.97 4.21
N GLY A 303 23.87 9.39 5.00
CA GLY A 303 23.66 10.15 6.22
C GLY A 303 24.77 11.19 6.40
N LYS A 304 25.16 11.43 7.66
CA LYS A 304 26.11 12.49 7.99
C LYS A 304 27.52 12.17 7.48
N LYS A 305 27.84 10.88 7.39
CA LYS A 305 29.13 10.37 6.89
C LYS A 305 29.30 10.56 5.37
N ALA A 306 28.22 10.78 4.63
CA ALA A 306 28.28 10.88 3.17
C ALA A 306 29.14 12.05 2.65
N VAL A 307 29.36 13.09 3.47
CA VAL A 307 30.25 14.21 3.12
C VAL A 307 31.69 13.76 2.87
N LEU A 308 32.16 12.75 3.62
CA LEU A 308 33.53 12.25 3.51
C LEU A 308 33.60 10.93 2.74
N TRP A 309 32.59 10.06 2.89
CA TRP A 309 32.64 8.68 2.39
C TRP A 309 31.57 8.35 1.35
N GLY A 310 30.75 9.32 0.92
CA GLY A 310 29.71 9.10 -0.08
C GLY A 310 28.50 8.30 0.41
N THR A 311 27.65 7.94 -0.53
CA THR A 311 26.36 7.25 -0.35
C THR A 311 26.49 5.74 -0.56
N ALA A 312 25.37 5.01 -0.45
CA ALA A 312 25.36 3.55 -0.62
C ALA A 312 25.97 3.09 -1.94
N LEU A 313 25.68 3.76 -3.06
CA LEU A 313 26.23 3.39 -4.37
C LEU A 313 27.72 3.70 -4.50
N ASP A 314 28.22 4.74 -3.83
CA ASP A 314 29.67 5.06 -3.81
C ASP A 314 30.48 3.99 -3.07
N ASN A 315 29.84 3.20 -2.20
CA ASN A 315 30.45 2.17 -1.38
C ASN A 315 30.12 0.73 -1.83
N LEU A 316 29.46 0.57 -2.98
CA LEU A 316 28.98 -0.73 -3.45
C LEU A 316 30.04 -1.43 -4.33
N ALA A 317 30.69 -2.45 -3.78
CA ALA A 317 31.72 -3.21 -4.51
C ALA A 317 31.11 -4.13 -5.60
N SER A 318 29.99 -4.77 -5.30
CA SER A 318 29.21 -5.58 -6.25
C SER A 318 27.77 -5.76 -5.74
N TRP A 319 26.88 -6.18 -6.61
CA TRP A 319 25.49 -6.49 -6.28
C TRP A 319 24.93 -7.51 -7.27
N ARG A 320 23.76 -8.05 -6.93
CA ARG A 320 22.92 -8.83 -7.84
C ARG A 320 21.45 -8.51 -7.59
N MET A 321 20.64 -8.58 -8.63
CA MET A 321 19.20 -8.34 -8.53
C MET A 321 18.42 -9.32 -9.39
N VAL A 322 17.15 -9.53 -9.05
CA VAL A 322 16.21 -10.20 -9.94
C VAL A 322 15.45 -9.14 -10.74
N THR A 323 15.48 -9.25 -12.07
CA THR A 323 14.79 -8.37 -12.99
C THR A 323 13.31 -8.75 -13.14
N PRO A 324 12.44 -7.88 -13.71
CA PRO A 324 11.06 -8.24 -14.02
C PRO A 324 10.90 -9.43 -14.97
N GLN A 325 11.95 -9.79 -15.72
CA GLN A 325 12.01 -10.99 -16.57
C GLN A 325 12.28 -12.27 -15.78
N ALA A 326 12.42 -12.17 -14.45
CA ALA A 326 12.79 -13.25 -13.54
C ALA A 326 14.18 -13.83 -13.80
N GLU A 327 15.11 -12.96 -14.17
CA GLU A 327 16.52 -13.30 -14.41
C GLU A 327 17.41 -12.61 -13.38
N TRP A 328 18.52 -13.26 -13.02
CA TRP A 328 19.56 -12.64 -12.20
C TRP A 328 20.43 -11.73 -13.07
N LEU A 329 20.59 -10.49 -12.63
CA LEU A 329 21.56 -9.51 -13.12
C LEU A 329 22.62 -9.29 -12.05
#